data_AF-A0A833XX53-F1
#
_entry.id   AF-A0A833XX53-F1
#
_cell.length_a   1.000
_cell.length_b   1.000
_cell.length_c   1.000
_cell.angle_alpha   90.00
_cell.angle_beta   90.00
_cell.angle_gamma   90.00
#
_symmetry.space_group_name_H-M   'P 1'
#
loop_
_entity.id
_entity.type
_entity.pdbx_description
1 polymer ?
#
loop_
_entity_poly.entity_id
_entity_poly.type
_entity_poly.pdbx_seq_one_letter_code
_entity_poly.pdbx_strand_id
1 'polypeptide(L)'
;MSSTLSPTTLSNALPPFTPHKNSLILLNTWSTRRRPRFHSAATRPPLLKVTASSSDLQTSPVENVVIIGSGPAGYTAAIYAARANLKPVVFEGYQAGGVPGGQLMTTTEVENFPGFPDGISGPDLMDRMKRQAERWGAELFQEDVETIDVKLSPFTVQSSERKVKCHSVIFATGATAKRLRLPREEEFWSRGISACAICDGASPLFKGQVLAVVGGGDTATEEALYLTKYARHVHLLVRRDHLKASKAMQDRVYNSPNITVHFNTETVDVVSNTKGQMSGISVRNVDTGAESVLEAKGLFYGIGHLPNSQLLEGQIELDGSGYVLVEEGTAKTSVEGVFAAGDVQDHEWRQAITAAGSGCIAALSVERYLVSNNLLVEFHQEQVELTKNFHNVILHDVPTCLEKRHGKIIWAWSLVLSHASYHIKNFFFLESSLQPICTQLINGLKHQPI
;
A
#
# COMPACT_ATOMS: atom_id res chain seq x y z
N MET A 1 -50.32 -4.14 37.20
CA MET A 1 -49.89 -5.02 38.30
C MET A 1 -48.38 -5.06 38.30
N SER A 2 -47.81 -4.43 39.31
CA SER A 2 -46.39 -4.24 39.58
C SER A 2 -45.78 -5.50 40.19
N SER A 3 -44.62 -5.94 39.68
CA SER A 3 -43.68 -6.74 40.47
C SER A 3 -42.25 -6.45 40.01
N THR A 4 -41.62 -5.59 40.79
CA THR A 4 -40.19 -5.28 40.93
C THR A 4 -39.37 -6.51 41.29
N LEU A 5 -38.17 -6.67 40.71
CA LEU A 5 -36.99 -7.23 41.39
C LEU A 5 -35.72 -6.60 40.81
N SER A 6 -34.84 -6.21 41.72
CA SER A 6 -33.65 -5.35 41.58
C SER A 6 -32.37 -6.14 41.21
N PRO A 7 -31.27 -5.45 40.87
CA PRO A 7 -30.05 -6.07 40.33
C PRO A 7 -29.05 -6.48 41.42
N THR A 8 -28.38 -7.62 41.23
CA THR A 8 -27.26 -8.07 42.06
C THR A 8 -25.92 -7.56 41.52
N THR A 9 -25.29 -6.71 42.32
CA THR A 9 -23.89 -6.28 42.27
C THR A 9 -22.93 -7.42 42.63
N LEU A 10 -21.84 -7.59 41.87
CA LEU A 10 -20.65 -8.33 42.29
C LEU A 10 -19.45 -7.39 42.20
N SER A 11 -18.85 -7.14 43.36
CA SER A 11 -17.63 -6.35 43.55
C SER A 11 -16.69 -7.14 44.48
N ASN A 12 -15.39 -7.06 44.14
CA ASN A 12 -14.20 -7.32 44.95
C ASN A 12 -13.82 -8.78 45.29
N ALA A 13 -12.61 -9.18 44.88
CA ALA A 13 -11.44 -9.18 45.78
C ALA A 13 -10.18 -9.79 45.12
N LEU A 14 -9.09 -9.02 45.10
CA LEU A 14 -7.71 -9.49 44.95
C LEU A 14 -7.21 -10.14 46.27
N PRO A 15 -6.24 -11.07 46.23
CA PRO A 15 -5.37 -11.35 47.37
C PRO A 15 -3.90 -10.91 47.14
N PRO A 16 -3.09 -10.79 48.22
CA PRO A 16 -1.94 -9.88 48.28
C PRO A 16 -0.54 -10.55 48.25
N PHE A 17 0.46 -9.67 48.10
CA PHE A 17 1.93 -9.78 48.22
C PHE A 17 2.51 -10.77 49.25
N THR A 18 3.69 -11.33 48.91
CA THR A 18 4.87 -11.39 49.82
C THR A 18 6.21 -11.41 49.04
N PRO A 19 7.26 -10.68 49.49
CA PRO A 19 8.62 -10.73 48.93
C PRO A 19 9.58 -11.57 49.78
N HIS A 20 10.62 -12.15 49.16
CA HIS A 20 11.76 -12.71 49.88
C HIS A 20 13.07 -12.00 49.51
N LYS A 21 13.75 -11.47 50.53
CA LYS A 21 15.16 -11.06 50.58
C LYS A 21 15.93 -12.00 51.51
N ASN A 22 17.24 -12.11 51.25
CA ASN A 22 18.40 -12.43 52.10
C ASN A 22 19.34 -13.37 51.32
N SER A 23 20.68 -13.32 51.33
CA SER A 23 21.71 -12.67 52.17
C SER A 23 23.06 -13.05 51.51
N LEU A 24 23.97 -12.13 51.14
CA LEU A 24 25.14 -11.60 51.88
C LEU A 24 26.47 -12.41 51.79
N ILE A 25 27.57 -11.69 51.42
CA ILE A 25 29.00 -11.76 51.88
C ILE A 25 29.87 -12.88 51.22
N LEU A 26 31.11 -12.74 50.69
CA LEU A 26 32.42 -12.16 51.07
C LEU A 26 33.28 -11.87 49.80
N LEU A 27 33.95 -10.72 49.59
CA LEU A 27 35.23 -10.20 50.12
C LEU A 27 36.55 -10.84 49.64
N ASN A 28 37.44 -9.97 49.12
CA ASN A 28 38.91 -10.00 49.05
C ASN A 28 39.58 -10.96 48.04
N THR A 29 40.65 -10.62 47.32
CA THR A 29 41.86 -9.83 47.66
C THR A 29 42.54 -9.18 46.45
N TRP A 30 43.26 -8.09 46.72
CA TRP A 30 44.36 -7.55 45.92
C TRP A 30 45.55 -8.54 45.81
N SER A 31 46.26 -8.51 44.68
CA SER A 31 47.72 -8.61 44.73
C SER A 31 48.39 -7.78 43.64
N THR A 32 49.16 -6.80 44.11
CA THR A 32 50.15 -6.01 43.38
C THR A 32 51.40 -6.84 43.12
N ARG A 33 51.93 -6.87 41.88
CA ARG A 33 53.34 -7.22 41.65
C ARG A 33 54.00 -6.40 40.54
N ARG A 34 54.79 -5.44 41.00
CA ARG A 34 56.15 -5.02 40.60
C ARG A 34 56.54 -5.07 39.10
N ARG A 35 56.78 -3.85 38.59
CA ARG A 35 57.64 -3.53 37.44
C ARG A 35 59.10 -3.95 37.67
N PRO A 36 59.85 -4.37 36.64
CA PRO A 36 61.26 -4.10 36.51
C PRO A 36 61.51 -2.91 35.57
N ARG A 37 62.37 -1.98 35.99
CA ARG A 37 63.00 -0.98 35.14
C ARG A 37 64.10 -1.67 34.32
N PHE A 38 64.06 -1.53 33.01
CA PHE A 38 65.22 -1.72 32.15
C PHE A 38 65.53 -0.40 31.43
N HIS A 39 66.75 0.09 31.63
CA HIS A 39 67.36 1.10 30.78
C HIS A 39 67.86 0.42 29.50
N SER A 40 67.47 0.95 28.35
CA SER A 40 68.20 0.72 27.10
C SER A 40 68.00 1.91 26.17
N ALA A 41 69.12 2.53 25.81
CA ALA A 41 69.20 3.56 24.79
C ALA A 41 68.99 2.90 23.42
N ALA A 42 68.05 3.42 22.62
CA ALA A 42 67.83 2.96 21.26
C ALA A 42 67.77 4.16 20.31
N THR A 43 68.73 4.13 19.40
CA THR A 43 68.99 5.01 18.27
C THR A 43 67.80 5.06 17.31
N ARG A 44 67.42 6.26 16.84
CA ARG A 44 66.39 6.46 15.81
C ARG A 44 66.81 5.85 14.46
N PRO A 45 66.00 4.98 13.82
CA PRO A 45 66.15 4.66 12.40
C PRO A 45 65.42 5.71 11.52
N PRO A 46 65.75 5.82 10.23
CA PRO A 46 65.23 6.87 9.36
C PRO A 46 63.76 6.63 8.98
N LEU A 47 63.01 7.72 8.85
CA LEU A 47 61.62 7.76 8.37
C LEU A 47 61.54 7.29 6.91
N LEU A 48 61.15 6.03 6.70
CA LEU A 48 60.58 5.58 5.44
C LEU A 48 59.18 6.16 5.31
N LYS A 49 58.98 7.05 4.33
CA LYS A 49 57.65 7.46 3.87
C LYS A 49 56.96 6.24 3.25
N VAL A 50 56.15 5.55 4.05
CA VAL A 50 55.13 4.66 3.53
C VAL A 50 54.00 5.56 3.05
N THR A 51 53.92 5.79 1.74
CA THR A 51 52.68 6.20 1.09
C THR A 51 51.73 5.02 1.22
N ALA A 52 50.99 4.96 2.34
CA ALA A 52 49.79 4.17 2.42
C ALA A 52 48.82 4.81 1.44
N SER A 53 48.68 4.20 0.26
CA SER A 53 47.48 4.39 -0.54
C SER A 53 46.34 3.92 0.33
N SER A 54 45.63 4.86 0.95
CA SER A 54 44.29 4.64 1.44
C SER A 54 43.46 4.29 0.21
N SER A 55 43.44 3.00 -0.15
CA SER A 55 42.25 2.43 -0.73
C SER A 55 41.18 2.65 0.33
N ASP A 56 40.47 3.77 0.22
CA ASP A 56 39.20 3.95 0.89
C ASP A 56 38.42 2.67 0.61
N LEU A 57 38.28 1.86 1.66
CA LEU A 57 37.19 0.91 1.74
C LEU A 57 35.95 1.80 1.69
N GLN A 58 35.45 2.08 0.49
CA GLN A 58 34.13 2.64 0.29
C GLN A 58 33.16 1.59 0.84
N THR A 59 32.95 1.61 2.15
CA THR A 59 31.81 0.97 2.77
C THR A 59 30.61 1.67 2.16
N SER A 60 29.84 0.95 1.34
CA SER A 60 28.58 1.46 0.82
C SER A 60 27.79 2.07 1.98
N PRO A 61 27.23 3.29 1.81
CA PRO A 61 26.51 3.98 2.88
C PRO A 61 25.36 3.08 3.38
N VAL A 62 25.10 3.15 4.70
CA VAL A 62 23.97 2.46 5.31
C VAL A 62 22.74 3.35 5.13
N GLU A 63 21.72 2.84 4.47
CA GLU A 63 20.48 3.57 4.21
C GLU A 63 19.65 3.71 5.49
N ASN A 64 18.90 4.80 5.62
CA ASN A 64 17.97 4.98 6.74
C ASN A 64 16.89 3.88 6.73
N VAL A 65 16.25 3.69 5.58
CA VAL A 65 15.11 2.80 5.42
C VAL A 65 15.08 2.17 4.04
N VAL A 66 14.85 0.85 4.03
CA VAL A 66 14.49 0.10 2.83
C VAL A 66 13.03 -0.32 2.92
N ILE A 67 12.27 -0.06 1.87
CA ILE A 67 10.86 -0.44 1.73
C ILE A 67 10.77 -1.57 0.72
N ILE A 68 10.14 -2.68 1.09
CA ILE A 68 10.00 -3.85 0.21
C ILE A 68 8.52 -3.99 -0.14
N GLY A 69 8.18 -3.69 -1.40
CA GLY A 69 6.83 -3.72 -1.92
C GLY A 69 6.35 -2.37 -2.44
N SER A 70 5.58 -2.40 -3.53
CA SER A 70 5.10 -1.25 -4.30
C SER A 70 3.58 -1.08 -4.28
N GLY A 71 2.88 -1.72 -3.34
CA GLY A 71 1.44 -1.48 -3.17
C GLY A 71 1.13 -0.11 -2.56
N PRO A 72 -0.14 0.18 -2.27
CA PRO A 72 -0.55 1.43 -1.59
C PRO A 72 0.21 1.69 -0.28
N ALA A 73 0.48 0.63 0.50
CA ALA A 73 1.28 0.72 1.73
C ALA A 73 2.72 1.16 1.46
N GLY A 74 3.40 0.49 0.52
CA GLY A 74 4.79 0.78 0.17
C GLY A 74 4.99 2.19 -0.38
N TYR A 75 4.18 2.60 -1.35
CA TYR A 75 4.27 3.96 -1.89
C TYR A 75 3.87 5.03 -0.89
N THR A 76 2.86 4.80 -0.03
CA THR A 76 2.54 5.77 1.04
C THR A 76 3.69 5.89 2.02
N ALA A 77 4.30 4.77 2.43
CA ALA A 77 5.47 4.78 3.30
C ALA A 77 6.65 5.54 2.66
N ALA A 78 6.90 5.33 1.36
CA ALA A 78 7.94 6.03 0.62
C ALA A 78 7.68 7.55 0.58
N ILE A 79 6.45 7.97 0.32
CA ILE A 79 6.09 9.40 0.32
C ILE A 79 6.40 10.05 1.66
N TYR A 80 6.00 9.43 2.78
CA TYR A 80 6.22 9.99 4.11
C TYR A 80 7.70 9.99 4.49
N ALA A 81 8.41 8.88 4.28
CA ALA A 81 9.84 8.78 4.58
C ALA A 81 10.68 9.77 3.73
N ALA A 82 10.35 9.92 2.45
CA ALA A 82 11.04 10.86 1.56
C ALA A 82 10.82 12.31 1.99
N ARG A 83 9.58 12.67 2.37
CA ARG A 83 9.26 14.00 2.92
C ARG A 83 9.93 14.30 4.26
N ALA A 84 10.27 13.27 5.03
CA ALA A 84 11.05 13.37 6.24
C ALA A 84 12.57 13.38 5.99
N ASN A 85 13.01 13.61 4.73
CA ASN A 85 14.42 13.66 4.34
C ASN A 85 15.18 12.36 4.64
N LEU A 86 14.50 11.21 4.63
CA LEU A 86 15.13 9.90 4.92
C LEU A 86 15.68 9.20 3.68
N LYS A 87 15.41 9.73 2.47
CA LYS A 87 15.81 9.14 1.17
C LYS A 87 15.52 7.63 1.09
N PRO A 88 14.24 7.21 1.13
CA PRO A 88 13.89 5.78 1.19
C PRO A 88 14.27 5.07 -0.10
N VAL A 89 14.88 3.88 0.04
CA VAL A 89 15.10 2.93 -1.05
C VAL A 89 13.91 1.98 -1.12
N VAL A 90 13.27 1.87 -2.29
CA VAL A 90 12.06 1.07 -2.49
C VAL A 90 12.32 -0.03 -3.52
N PHE A 91 12.12 -1.29 -3.13
CA PHE A 91 12.08 -2.41 -4.05
C PHE A 91 10.64 -2.64 -4.51
N GLU A 92 10.39 -2.42 -5.79
CA GLU A 92 9.03 -2.44 -6.34
C GLU A 92 8.54 -3.84 -6.70
N GLY A 93 9.44 -4.83 -6.81
CA GLY A 93 9.15 -6.13 -7.41
C GLY A 93 9.32 -6.12 -8.93
N TYR A 94 9.51 -7.30 -9.50
CA TYR A 94 9.65 -7.50 -10.94
C TYR A 94 8.97 -8.79 -11.44
N GLN A 95 9.48 -9.95 -11.03
CA GLN A 95 8.94 -11.27 -11.39
C GLN A 95 8.24 -11.90 -10.21
N ALA A 96 8.98 -12.20 -9.14
CA ALA A 96 8.46 -12.85 -7.95
C ALA A 96 7.51 -11.93 -7.17
N GLY A 97 7.84 -10.64 -7.07
CA GLY A 97 6.99 -9.62 -6.47
C GLY A 97 5.81 -9.17 -7.34
N GLY A 98 5.77 -9.62 -8.60
CA GLY A 98 4.75 -9.23 -9.57
C GLY A 98 4.94 -7.83 -10.16
N VAL A 99 3.91 -7.33 -10.83
CA VAL A 99 3.92 -6.01 -11.47
C VAL A 99 3.98 -4.90 -10.41
N PRO A 100 4.90 -3.92 -10.51
CA PRO A 100 4.94 -2.75 -9.64
C PRO A 100 3.57 -2.07 -9.50
N GLY A 101 3.16 -1.78 -8.26
CA GLY A 101 1.81 -1.29 -7.92
C GLY A 101 0.96 -2.33 -7.18
N GLY A 102 1.38 -3.60 -7.16
CA GLY A 102 0.71 -4.67 -6.43
C GLY A 102 -0.65 -5.06 -6.99
N GLN A 103 -1.56 -5.54 -6.13
CA GLN A 103 -2.84 -6.15 -6.55
C GLN A 103 -3.73 -5.21 -7.40
N LEU A 104 -3.65 -3.90 -7.17
CA LEU A 104 -4.41 -2.91 -7.94
C LEU A 104 -4.01 -2.85 -9.42
N MET A 105 -2.86 -3.38 -9.81
CA MET A 105 -2.50 -3.49 -11.24
C MET A 105 -3.39 -4.47 -12.01
N THR A 106 -4.13 -5.32 -11.30
CA THR A 106 -5.02 -6.33 -11.88
C THR A 106 -6.51 -5.95 -11.82
N THR A 107 -6.83 -4.83 -11.17
CA THR A 107 -8.21 -4.30 -11.12
C THR A 107 -8.44 -3.25 -12.20
N THR A 108 -9.69 -3.15 -12.65
CA THR A 108 -10.11 -2.21 -13.68
C THR A 108 -10.43 -0.84 -13.12
N GLU A 109 -11.35 -0.75 -12.15
CA GLU A 109 -11.87 0.50 -11.59
C GLU A 109 -11.82 0.46 -10.05
N VAL A 110 -11.42 1.58 -9.44
CA VAL A 110 -11.34 1.77 -8.00
C VAL A 110 -12.27 2.92 -7.61
N GLU A 111 -13.42 2.58 -7.04
CA GLU A 111 -14.45 3.56 -6.65
C GLU A 111 -14.43 3.89 -5.15
N ASN A 112 -13.63 3.17 -4.36
CA ASN A 112 -13.61 3.25 -2.89
C ASN A 112 -12.31 3.84 -2.32
N PHE A 113 -11.45 4.43 -3.17
CA PHE A 113 -10.31 5.20 -2.71
C PHE A 113 -10.67 6.70 -2.64
N PRO A 114 -10.62 7.34 -1.46
CA PRO A 114 -11.06 8.72 -1.29
C PRO A 114 -10.19 9.70 -2.09
N GLY A 115 -10.84 10.73 -2.64
CA GLY A 115 -10.20 11.73 -3.51
C GLY A 115 -10.47 11.55 -5.00
N PHE A 116 -11.12 10.44 -5.39
CA PHE A 116 -11.50 10.13 -6.77
C PHE A 116 -13.02 9.97 -6.88
N PRO A 117 -13.79 11.07 -6.92
CA PRO A 117 -15.26 11.01 -6.90
C PRO A 117 -15.88 10.32 -8.13
N ASP A 118 -15.16 10.32 -9.25
CA ASP A 118 -15.58 9.70 -10.51
C ASP A 118 -14.96 8.30 -10.72
N GLY A 119 -14.31 7.74 -9.69
CA GLY A 119 -13.46 6.56 -9.82
C GLY A 119 -12.07 6.86 -10.40
N ILE A 120 -11.22 5.86 -10.36
CA ILE A 120 -9.91 5.84 -11.03
C ILE A 120 -9.53 4.39 -11.34
N SER A 121 -8.82 4.16 -12.46
CA SER A 121 -8.29 2.82 -12.71
C SER A 121 -7.22 2.43 -11.69
N GLY A 122 -7.14 1.14 -11.36
CA GLY A 122 -6.11 0.62 -10.45
C GLY A 122 -4.68 1.00 -10.87
N PRO A 123 -4.29 0.77 -12.15
CA PRO A 123 -3.00 1.20 -12.67
C PRO A 123 -2.76 2.72 -12.59
N ASP A 124 -3.75 3.56 -12.90
CA ASP A 124 -3.58 5.01 -12.82
C ASP A 124 -3.41 5.50 -11.39
N LEU A 125 -4.10 4.88 -10.43
CA LEU A 125 -3.93 5.17 -9.01
C LEU A 125 -2.51 4.84 -8.55
N MET A 126 -1.98 3.67 -8.93
CA MET A 126 -0.61 3.25 -8.57
C MET A 126 0.45 4.10 -9.22
N ASP A 127 0.31 4.44 -10.49
CA ASP A 127 1.21 5.36 -11.18
C ASP A 127 1.25 6.75 -10.52
N ARG A 128 0.10 7.28 -10.08
CA ARG A 128 0.05 8.55 -9.33
C ARG A 128 0.77 8.46 -7.99
N MET A 129 0.59 7.36 -7.25
CA MET A 129 1.29 7.14 -5.97
C MET A 129 2.80 6.99 -6.17
N LYS A 130 3.22 6.24 -7.19
CA LYS A 130 4.63 6.10 -7.59
C LYS A 130 5.28 7.45 -7.88
N ARG A 131 4.68 8.24 -8.79
CA ARG A 131 5.19 9.58 -9.15
C ARG A 131 5.26 10.52 -7.95
N GLN A 132 4.33 10.39 -7.01
CA GLN A 132 4.37 11.18 -5.78
C GLN A 132 5.55 10.77 -4.88
N ALA A 133 5.88 9.49 -4.78
CA ALA A 133 7.05 9.02 -4.04
C ALA A 133 8.36 9.52 -4.69
N GLU A 134 8.51 9.34 -6.01
CA GLU A 134 9.68 9.80 -6.78
C GLU A 134 9.88 11.31 -6.66
N ARG A 135 8.81 12.09 -6.76
CA ARG A 135 8.85 13.56 -6.61
C ARG A 135 9.50 14.01 -5.30
N TRP A 136 9.28 13.27 -4.21
CA TRP A 136 9.84 13.60 -2.90
C TRP A 136 11.21 12.96 -2.64
N GLY A 137 11.78 12.25 -3.62
CA GLY A 137 13.16 11.75 -3.56
C GLY A 137 13.29 10.32 -3.08
N ALA A 138 12.21 9.53 -3.12
CA ALA A 138 12.32 8.08 -2.98
C ALA A 138 13.10 7.50 -4.18
N GLU A 139 14.00 6.56 -3.92
CA GLU A 139 14.75 5.82 -4.94
C GLU A 139 14.08 4.47 -5.19
N LEU A 140 13.45 4.32 -6.35
CA LEU A 140 12.64 3.16 -6.69
C LEU A 140 13.42 2.23 -7.62
N PHE A 141 13.41 0.94 -7.31
CA PHE A 141 14.07 -0.09 -8.09
C PHE A 141 13.09 -1.20 -8.42
N GLN A 142 12.88 -1.42 -9.72
CA GLN A 142 12.03 -2.49 -10.23
C GLN A 142 12.78 -3.83 -10.16
N GLU A 143 12.95 -4.33 -8.95
CA GLU A 143 13.70 -5.54 -8.63
C GLU A 143 12.99 -6.36 -7.57
N ASP A 144 13.16 -7.68 -7.65
CA ASP A 144 12.75 -8.57 -6.58
C ASP A 144 13.81 -8.63 -5.48
N VAL A 145 13.37 -8.49 -4.23
CA VAL A 145 14.21 -8.87 -3.09
C VAL A 145 14.23 -10.39 -3.02
N GLU A 146 15.42 -10.97 -3.10
CA GLU A 146 15.63 -12.42 -3.03
C GLU A 146 15.97 -12.86 -1.62
N THR A 147 16.69 -12.03 -0.86
CA THR A 147 17.06 -12.33 0.53
C THR A 147 17.03 -11.08 1.40
N ILE A 148 16.67 -11.28 2.66
CA ILE A 148 16.75 -10.27 3.72
C ILE A 148 17.33 -10.91 4.98
N ASP A 149 18.21 -10.21 5.67
CA ASP A 149 18.70 -10.57 7.01
C ASP A 149 18.40 -9.44 7.99
N VAL A 150 17.48 -9.72 8.91
CA VAL A 150 17.07 -8.81 9.99
C VAL A 150 17.59 -9.22 11.37
N LYS A 151 18.43 -10.27 11.45
CA LYS A 151 18.96 -10.76 12.74
C LYS A 151 20.14 -9.94 13.22
N LEU A 152 20.82 -9.22 12.32
CA LEU A 152 21.98 -8.40 12.60
C LEU A 152 21.77 -6.98 12.09
N SER A 153 22.03 -5.99 12.94
CA SER A 153 22.03 -4.57 12.56
C SER A 153 23.45 -4.11 12.17
N PRO A 154 23.63 -3.36 11.06
CA PRO A 154 22.60 -2.95 10.11
C PRO A 154 22.09 -4.12 9.25
N PHE A 155 20.79 -4.10 8.99
CA PHE A 155 20.07 -5.11 8.21
C PHE A 155 20.60 -5.18 6.79
N THR A 156 20.37 -6.32 6.14
CA THR A 156 20.79 -6.54 4.75
C THR A 156 19.58 -6.87 3.90
N VAL A 157 19.38 -6.15 2.81
CA VAL A 157 18.39 -6.46 1.77
C VAL A 157 19.12 -6.67 0.46
N GLN A 158 18.85 -7.78 -0.23
CA GLN A 158 19.58 -8.15 -1.43
C GLN A 158 18.64 -8.63 -2.54
N SER A 159 18.84 -8.07 -3.73
CA SER A 159 18.31 -8.55 -5.01
C SER A 159 19.45 -9.17 -5.84
N SER A 160 19.14 -9.54 -7.08
CA SER A 160 20.14 -9.97 -8.07
C SER A 160 21.11 -8.85 -8.47
N GLU A 161 20.70 -7.59 -8.42
CA GLU A 161 21.50 -6.46 -8.89
C GLU A 161 22.21 -5.71 -7.76
N ARG A 162 21.64 -5.73 -6.54
CA ARG A 162 22.15 -4.90 -5.45
C ARG A 162 22.06 -5.56 -4.09
N LYS A 163 22.96 -5.12 -3.22
CA LYS A 163 22.97 -5.44 -1.80
C LYS A 163 23.00 -4.14 -1.01
N VAL A 164 21.95 -3.90 -0.25
CA VAL A 164 21.73 -2.67 0.52
C VAL A 164 21.83 -2.98 2.00
N LYS A 165 22.63 -2.17 2.71
CA LYS A 165 22.64 -2.15 4.18
C LYS A 165 21.70 -1.05 4.66
N CYS A 166 20.91 -1.32 5.69
CA CYS A 166 19.98 -0.31 6.22
C CYS A 166 19.77 -0.39 7.74
N HIS A 167 19.37 0.72 8.33
CA HIS A 167 19.03 0.80 9.74
C HIS A 167 17.62 0.32 10.06
N SER A 168 16.70 0.41 9.09
CA SER A 168 15.31 0.00 9.24
C SER A 168 14.71 -0.57 7.95
N VAL A 169 13.67 -1.39 8.09
CA VAL A 169 12.93 -1.99 6.97
C VAL A 169 11.43 -1.77 7.16
N ILE A 170 10.74 -1.38 6.09
CA ILE A 170 9.28 -1.48 5.99
C ILE A 170 8.93 -2.61 5.02
N PHE A 171 8.36 -3.68 5.57
CA PHE A 171 7.92 -4.84 4.81
C PHE A 171 6.46 -4.65 4.38
N ALA A 172 6.24 -4.38 3.11
CA ALA A 172 4.95 -4.01 2.52
C ALA A 172 4.64 -4.85 1.26
N THR A 173 5.01 -6.14 1.28
CA THR A 173 4.89 -7.08 0.16
C THR A 173 3.46 -7.55 -0.12
N GLY A 174 2.51 -7.16 0.74
CA GLY A 174 1.09 -7.47 0.61
C GLY A 174 0.76 -8.96 0.77
N ALA A 175 -0.36 -9.35 0.17
CA ALA A 175 -0.83 -10.72 0.11
C ALA A 175 -1.34 -11.03 -1.30
N THR A 176 -1.45 -12.33 -1.60
CA THR A 176 -1.94 -12.81 -2.89
C THR A 176 -3.26 -13.55 -2.67
N ALA A 177 -4.31 -13.14 -3.38
CA ALA A 177 -5.59 -13.84 -3.36
C ALA A 177 -5.42 -15.30 -3.81
N LYS A 178 -5.99 -16.26 -3.07
CA LYS A 178 -6.00 -17.66 -3.48
C LYS A 178 -6.95 -17.82 -4.67
N ARG A 179 -6.48 -18.53 -5.69
CA ARG A 179 -7.23 -18.81 -6.92
C ARG A 179 -7.43 -20.31 -7.08
N LEU A 180 -8.53 -20.72 -7.72
CA LEU A 180 -8.84 -22.13 -7.99
C LEU A 180 -8.02 -22.70 -9.15
N ARG A 181 -7.51 -21.82 -10.03
CA ARG A 181 -6.80 -22.17 -11.28
C ARG A 181 -7.71 -22.97 -12.23
N LEU A 182 -8.94 -22.50 -12.41
CA LEU A 182 -9.87 -23.09 -13.37
C LEU A 182 -9.31 -23.02 -14.79
N PRO A 183 -9.68 -23.95 -15.69
CA PRO A 183 -9.16 -23.97 -17.06
C PRO A 183 -9.32 -22.64 -17.82
N ARG A 184 -10.47 -21.96 -17.65
CA ARG A 184 -10.75 -20.65 -18.28
C ARG A 184 -10.63 -19.47 -17.33
N GLU A 185 -9.96 -19.65 -16.19
CA GLU A 185 -9.89 -18.60 -15.16
C GLU A 185 -9.27 -17.31 -15.66
N GLU A 186 -8.15 -17.40 -16.40
CA GLU A 186 -7.47 -16.21 -16.94
C GLU A 186 -8.28 -15.48 -18.02
N GLU A 187 -9.14 -16.19 -18.76
CA GLU A 187 -10.00 -15.57 -19.78
C GLU A 187 -11.05 -14.63 -19.14
N PHE A 188 -11.54 -15.00 -17.96
CA PHE A 188 -12.61 -14.30 -17.24
C PHE A 188 -12.15 -13.53 -16.01
N TRP A 189 -10.86 -13.55 -15.68
CA TRP A 189 -10.31 -12.74 -14.60
C TRP A 189 -10.55 -11.25 -14.89
N SER A 190 -11.12 -10.54 -13.91
CA SER A 190 -11.55 -9.14 -14.05
C SER A 190 -12.62 -8.91 -15.14
N ARG A 191 -13.23 -9.98 -15.67
CA ARG A 191 -14.28 -10.00 -16.71
C ARG A 191 -15.45 -10.92 -16.34
N GLY A 192 -15.64 -11.14 -15.03
CA GLY A 192 -16.65 -12.04 -14.48
C GLY A 192 -16.16 -12.77 -13.23
N ILE A 193 -14.86 -13.07 -13.16
CA ILE A 193 -14.22 -13.63 -11.95
C ILE A 193 -13.55 -12.51 -11.16
N SER A 194 -13.77 -12.48 -9.85
CA SER A 194 -13.11 -11.58 -8.89
C SER A 194 -12.74 -12.33 -7.61
N ALA A 195 -11.75 -11.84 -6.88
CA ALA A 195 -11.41 -12.31 -5.53
C ALA A 195 -11.71 -11.27 -4.43
N CYS A 196 -12.45 -10.22 -4.75
CA CYS A 196 -12.87 -9.21 -3.78
C CYS A 196 -14.31 -8.77 -4.05
N ALA A 197 -15.27 -9.40 -3.37
CA ALA A 197 -16.68 -9.02 -3.49
C ALA A 197 -16.95 -7.58 -3.04
N ILE A 198 -16.24 -7.10 -2.02
CA ILE A 198 -16.38 -5.74 -1.49
C ILE A 198 -15.97 -4.70 -2.54
N CYS A 199 -14.88 -4.97 -3.27
CA CYS A 199 -14.32 -4.10 -4.29
C CYS A 199 -15.26 -4.02 -5.50
N ASP A 200 -15.63 -5.17 -6.07
CA ASP A 200 -16.25 -5.18 -7.40
C ASP A 200 -17.77 -5.38 -7.35
N GLY A 201 -18.34 -5.82 -6.22
CA GLY A 201 -19.75 -6.21 -6.13
C GLY A 201 -20.75 -5.12 -6.47
N ALA A 202 -20.38 -3.85 -6.27
CA ALA A 202 -21.21 -2.68 -6.63
C ALA A 202 -21.15 -2.32 -8.13
N SER A 203 -20.21 -2.92 -8.89
CA SER A 203 -20.00 -2.63 -10.30
C SER A 203 -21.29 -2.80 -11.12
N PRO A 204 -21.54 -1.92 -12.12
CA PRO A 204 -22.69 -2.06 -13.03
C PRO A 204 -22.79 -3.43 -13.70
N LEU A 205 -21.67 -4.17 -13.82
CA LEU A 205 -21.64 -5.52 -14.38
C LEU A 205 -22.49 -6.53 -13.57
N PHE A 206 -22.52 -6.38 -12.25
CA PHE A 206 -23.11 -7.37 -11.33
C PHE A 206 -24.46 -6.95 -10.77
N LYS A 207 -24.83 -5.67 -10.91
CA LYS A 207 -26.10 -5.14 -10.45
C LYS A 207 -27.30 -5.89 -11.05
N GLY A 208 -28.16 -6.41 -10.18
CA GLY A 208 -29.36 -7.18 -10.52
C GLY A 208 -29.08 -8.54 -11.15
N GLN A 209 -27.83 -9.00 -11.20
CA GLN A 209 -27.48 -10.30 -11.80
C GLN A 209 -27.51 -11.43 -10.76
N VAL A 210 -27.46 -12.68 -11.25
CA VAL A 210 -27.16 -13.85 -10.41
C VAL A 210 -25.65 -13.97 -10.31
N LEU A 211 -25.14 -14.08 -9.09
CA LEU A 211 -23.70 -14.22 -8.80
C LEU A 211 -23.44 -15.51 -8.04
N ALA A 212 -22.18 -15.93 -7.98
CA ALA A 212 -21.75 -17.01 -7.12
C ALA A 212 -20.52 -16.64 -6.30
N VAL A 213 -20.41 -17.23 -5.11
CA VAL A 213 -19.25 -17.14 -4.23
C VAL A 213 -18.74 -18.54 -3.98
N VAL A 214 -17.43 -18.75 -4.08
CA VAL A 214 -16.77 -20.01 -3.71
C VAL A 214 -16.14 -19.87 -2.33
N GLY A 215 -16.43 -20.82 -1.45
CA GLY A 215 -15.82 -20.92 -0.14
C GLY A 215 -16.83 -21.30 0.94
N GLY A 216 -16.33 -21.69 2.11
CA GLY A 216 -17.18 -22.10 3.23
C GLY A 216 -16.79 -21.52 4.59
N GLY A 217 -15.81 -20.61 4.63
CA GLY A 217 -15.41 -19.88 5.84
C GLY A 217 -16.17 -18.56 6.01
N ASP A 218 -15.84 -17.82 7.07
CA ASP A 218 -16.50 -16.53 7.36
C ASP A 218 -16.41 -15.56 6.19
N THR A 219 -15.24 -15.41 5.56
CA THR A 219 -15.05 -14.56 4.37
C THR A 219 -16.05 -14.86 3.26
N ALA A 220 -16.22 -16.12 2.87
CA ALA A 220 -17.18 -16.48 1.82
C ALA A 220 -18.63 -16.16 2.22
N THR A 221 -18.98 -16.37 3.49
CA THR A 221 -20.33 -16.06 3.98
C THR A 221 -20.60 -14.56 4.08
N GLU A 222 -19.61 -13.76 4.49
CA GLU A 222 -19.69 -12.30 4.55
C GLU A 222 -19.80 -11.70 3.15
N GLU A 223 -18.97 -12.17 2.21
CA GLU A 223 -19.01 -11.74 0.82
C GLU A 223 -20.33 -12.13 0.14
N ALA A 224 -20.83 -13.34 0.37
CA ALA A 224 -22.13 -13.76 -0.17
C ALA A 224 -23.27 -12.85 0.33
N LEU A 225 -23.29 -12.54 1.63
CA LEU A 225 -24.26 -11.61 2.22
C LEU A 225 -24.09 -10.19 1.66
N TYR A 226 -22.86 -9.72 1.53
CA TYR A 226 -22.57 -8.40 0.96
C TYR A 226 -23.10 -8.27 -0.46
N LEU A 227 -22.88 -9.28 -1.31
CA LEU A 227 -23.33 -9.28 -2.70
C LEU A 227 -24.86 -9.25 -2.84
N THR A 228 -25.62 -9.74 -1.84
CA THR A 228 -27.10 -9.64 -1.88
C THR A 228 -27.63 -8.20 -1.90
N LYS A 229 -26.80 -7.20 -1.57
CA LYS A 229 -27.17 -5.77 -1.70
C LYS A 229 -27.28 -5.32 -3.16
N TYR A 230 -26.60 -6.01 -4.07
CA TYR A 230 -26.49 -5.61 -5.48
C TYR A 230 -27.05 -6.68 -6.43
N ALA A 231 -26.83 -7.96 -6.12
CA ALA A 231 -27.29 -9.10 -6.88
C ALA A 231 -28.76 -9.43 -6.61
N ARG A 232 -29.46 -10.00 -7.61
CA ARG A 232 -30.82 -10.53 -7.38
C ARG A 232 -30.79 -11.88 -6.65
N HIS A 233 -29.70 -12.63 -6.77
CA HIS A 233 -29.50 -13.93 -6.14
C HIS A 233 -28.01 -14.26 -6.07
N VAL A 234 -27.58 -14.99 -5.03
CA VAL A 234 -26.20 -15.43 -4.82
C VAL A 234 -26.16 -16.93 -4.54
N HIS A 235 -25.39 -17.66 -5.34
CA HIS A 235 -25.06 -19.06 -5.09
C HIS A 235 -23.79 -19.17 -4.23
N LEU A 236 -23.86 -19.79 -3.06
CA LEU A 236 -22.69 -20.06 -2.23
C LEU A 236 -22.23 -21.51 -2.47
N LEU A 237 -21.10 -21.68 -3.14
CA LEU A 237 -20.54 -22.98 -3.53
C LEU A 237 -19.56 -23.48 -2.46
N VAL A 238 -19.93 -24.57 -1.80
CA VAL A 238 -19.20 -25.15 -0.68
C VAL A 238 -18.77 -26.57 -1.04
N ARG A 239 -17.47 -26.83 -1.06
CA ARG A 239 -16.92 -28.15 -1.43
C ARG A 239 -17.25 -29.27 -0.43
N ARG A 240 -17.61 -28.91 0.81
CA ARG A 240 -17.96 -29.86 1.88
C ARG A 240 -19.46 -29.86 2.16
N ASP A 241 -19.87 -30.75 3.04
CA ASP A 241 -21.25 -30.92 3.51
C ASP A 241 -21.64 -29.93 4.62
N HIS A 242 -20.71 -29.05 5.02
CA HIS A 242 -20.90 -28.06 6.07
C HIS A 242 -20.11 -26.77 5.79
N LEU A 243 -20.57 -25.68 6.42
CA LEU A 243 -19.82 -24.42 6.50
C LEU A 243 -18.81 -24.48 7.66
N LYS A 244 -17.57 -24.03 7.41
CA LYS A 244 -16.55 -23.77 8.43
C LYS A 244 -16.79 -22.45 9.16
N ALA A 245 -17.56 -21.53 8.56
CA ALA A 245 -17.90 -20.23 9.11
C ALA A 245 -18.45 -20.33 10.55
N SER A 246 -18.27 -19.26 11.32
CA SER A 246 -18.85 -19.10 12.65
C SER A 246 -20.36 -19.33 12.64
N LYS A 247 -20.91 -19.81 13.75
CA LYS A 247 -22.33 -20.17 13.82
C LYS A 247 -23.26 -18.98 13.50
N ALA A 248 -22.90 -17.79 13.96
CA ALA A 248 -23.62 -16.57 13.66
C ALA A 248 -23.67 -16.26 12.16
N MET A 249 -22.57 -16.49 11.43
CA MET A 249 -22.51 -16.28 9.99
C MET A 249 -23.30 -17.34 9.21
N GLN A 250 -23.25 -18.60 9.65
CA GLN A 250 -24.10 -19.65 9.10
C GLN A 250 -25.58 -19.29 9.21
N ASP A 251 -26.02 -18.85 10.39
CA ASP A 251 -27.43 -18.51 10.62
C ASP A 251 -27.87 -17.32 9.77
N ARG A 252 -27.01 -16.32 9.54
CA ARG A 252 -27.29 -15.21 8.61
C ARG A 252 -27.45 -15.69 7.17
N VAL A 253 -26.58 -16.60 6.71
CA VAL A 253 -26.66 -17.16 5.36
C VAL A 253 -27.93 -17.99 5.18
N TYR A 254 -28.25 -18.88 6.11
CA TYR A 254 -29.44 -19.73 6.03
C TYR A 254 -30.75 -18.94 6.10
N ASN A 255 -30.76 -17.80 6.79
CA ASN A 255 -31.93 -16.92 6.86
C ASN A 255 -32.03 -15.94 5.69
N SER A 256 -31.06 -15.90 4.78
CA SER A 256 -31.09 -15.01 3.62
C SER A 256 -31.88 -15.62 2.47
N PRO A 257 -33.03 -15.04 2.06
CA PRO A 257 -33.85 -15.60 0.99
C PRO A 257 -33.17 -15.49 -0.40
N ASN A 258 -32.16 -14.63 -0.52
CA ASN A 258 -31.45 -14.37 -1.77
C ASN A 258 -30.17 -15.21 -1.91
N ILE A 259 -29.90 -16.12 -0.96
CA ILE A 259 -28.74 -17.00 -1.02
C ILE A 259 -29.22 -18.46 -1.14
N THR A 260 -28.61 -19.21 -2.05
CA THR A 260 -28.71 -20.68 -2.07
C THR A 260 -27.33 -21.27 -1.81
N VAL A 261 -27.24 -22.10 -0.76
CA VAL A 261 -26.00 -22.83 -0.42
C VAL A 261 -25.99 -24.17 -1.15
N HIS A 262 -24.92 -24.40 -1.90
CA HIS A 262 -24.66 -25.65 -2.60
C HIS A 262 -23.54 -26.39 -1.88
N PHE A 263 -23.91 -27.33 -1.02
CA PHE A 263 -22.97 -28.22 -0.34
C PHE A 263 -22.44 -29.30 -1.29
N ASN A 264 -21.30 -29.89 -0.93
CA ASN A 264 -20.60 -30.92 -1.70
C ASN A 264 -20.45 -30.52 -3.17
N THR A 265 -20.23 -29.24 -3.45
CA THR A 265 -20.22 -28.69 -4.80
C THR A 265 -18.86 -28.08 -5.09
N GLU A 266 -18.17 -28.66 -6.05
CA GLU A 266 -16.89 -28.18 -6.58
C GLU A 266 -17.13 -27.34 -7.84
N THR A 267 -16.41 -26.22 -7.95
CA THR A 267 -16.37 -25.41 -9.17
C THR A 267 -15.36 -26.00 -10.13
N VAL A 268 -15.81 -26.39 -11.32
CA VAL A 268 -14.99 -27.07 -12.34
C VAL A 268 -14.42 -26.07 -13.34
N ASP A 269 -15.27 -25.22 -13.91
CA ASP A 269 -14.86 -24.20 -14.90
C ASP A 269 -15.95 -23.13 -15.12
N VAL A 270 -15.70 -22.18 -16.02
CA VAL A 270 -16.62 -21.09 -16.40
C VAL A 270 -17.20 -21.28 -17.80
N VAL A 271 -18.49 -20.99 -17.94
CA VAL A 271 -19.26 -21.08 -19.20
C VAL A 271 -19.54 -19.68 -19.74
N SER A 272 -19.35 -19.50 -21.05
CA SER A 272 -19.58 -18.24 -21.75
C SER A 272 -20.78 -18.30 -22.68
N ASN A 273 -21.46 -17.17 -22.85
CA ASN A 273 -22.49 -17.01 -23.87
C ASN A 273 -21.88 -16.88 -25.29
N THR A 274 -22.74 -16.75 -26.30
CA THR A 274 -22.33 -16.57 -27.71
C THR A 274 -21.52 -15.30 -27.98
N LYS A 275 -21.53 -14.34 -27.06
CA LYS A 275 -20.74 -13.09 -27.12
C LYS A 275 -19.42 -13.18 -26.36
N GLY A 276 -19.05 -14.36 -25.83
CA GLY A 276 -17.83 -14.56 -25.06
C GLY A 276 -17.84 -13.95 -23.66
N GLN A 277 -19.03 -13.64 -23.11
CA GLN A 277 -19.16 -13.14 -21.74
C GLN A 277 -19.50 -14.29 -20.79
N MET A 278 -19.04 -14.22 -19.54
CA MET A 278 -19.41 -15.18 -18.51
C MET A 278 -20.95 -15.26 -18.36
N SER A 279 -21.46 -16.48 -18.33
CA SER A 279 -22.90 -16.76 -18.27
C SER A 279 -23.27 -17.89 -17.31
N GLY A 280 -22.29 -18.70 -16.90
CA GLY A 280 -22.52 -19.74 -15.92
C GLY A 280 -21.23 -20.35 -15.40
N ILE A 281 -21.39 -21.28 -14.48
CA ILE A 281 -20.32 -21.98 -13.77
C ILE A 281 -20.60 -23.47 -13.91
N SER A 282 -19.65 -24.20 -14.48
CA SER A 282 -19.67 -25.65 -14.46
C SER A 282 -19.32 -26.12 -13.05
N VAL A 283 -20.21 -26.91 -12.46
CA VAL A 283 -20.04 -27.45 -11.11
C VAL A 283 -20.19 -28.96 -11.11
N ARG A 284 -19.51 -29.60 -10.16
CA ARG A 284 -19.61 -31.04 -9.92
C ARG A 284 -20.02 -31.29 -8.47
N ASN A 285 -21.03 -32.12 -8.28
CA ASN A 285 -21.35 -32.63 -6.96
C ASN A 285 -20.32 -33.72 -6.59
N VAL A 286 -19.62 -33.53 -5.47
CA VAL A 286 -18.48 -34.35 -5.05
C VAL A 286 -18.92 -35.77 -4.64
N ASP A 287 -20.12 -35.93 -4.10
CA ASP A 287 -20.61 -37.23 -3.63
C ASP A 287 -21.09 -38.13 -4.78
N THR A 288 -21.76 -37.52 -5.77
CA THR A 288 -22.42 -38.24 -6.87
C THR A 288 -21.62 -38.22 -8.17
N GLY A 289 -20.66 -37.31 -8.31
CA GLY A 289 -19.96 -37.04 -9.56
C GLY A 289 -20.82 -36.34 -10.62
N ALA A 290 -22.07 -35.97 -10.32
CA ALA A 290 -22.97 -35.32 -11.26
C ALA A 290 -22.47 -33.92 -11.61
N GLU A 291 -22.42 -33.61 -12.91
CA GLU A 291 -22.03 -32.30 -13.42
C GLU A 291 -23.26 -31.52 -13.89
N SER A 292 -23.21 -30.20 -13.67
CA SER A 292 -24.26 -29.28 -14.11
C SER A 292 -23.70 -27.89 -14.34
N VAL A 293 -24.49 -27.00 -14.95
CA VAL A 293 -24.14 -25.60 -15.13
C VAL A 293 -25.09 -24.74 -14.30
N LEU A 294 -24.53 -23.95 -13.40
CA LEU A 294 -25.26 -22.92 -12.66
C LEU A 294 -25.21 -21.60 -13.43
N GLU A 295 -26.36 -20.98 -13.67
CA GLU A 295 -26.42 -19.65 -14.28
C GLU A 295 -25.88 -18.60 -13.30
N ALA A 296 -24.81 -17.91 -13.69
CA ALA A 296 -24.22 -16.82 -12.93
C ALA A 296 -23.40 -15.92 -13.86
N LYS A 297 -23.51 -14.61 -13.68
CA LYS A 297 -22.71 -13.62 -14.43
C LYS A 297 -21.44 -13.18 -13.72
N GLY A 298 -21.26 -13.58 -12.47
CA GLY A 298 -20.05 -13.32 -11.71
C GLY A 298 -19.71 -14.45 -10.75
N LEU A 299 -18.42 -14.69 -10.58
CA LEU A 299 -17.84 -15.70 -9.67
C LEU A 299 -16.84 -15.00 -8.75
N PHE A 300 -17.09 -15.09 -7.44
CA PHE A 300 -16.27 -14.44 -6.42
C PHE A 300 -15.55 -15.48 -5.55
N TYR A 301 -14.25 -15.30 -5.33
CA TYR A 301 -13.44 -16.20 -4.52
C TYR A 301 -13.33 -15.75 -3.06
N GLY A 302 -14.15 -16.36 -2.19
CA GLY A 302 -14.10 -16.20 -0.73
C GLY A 302 -13.19 -17.23 -0.04
N ILE A 303 -12.08 -17.64 -0.69
CA ILE A 303 -11.19 -18.72 -0.22
C ILE A 303 -9.92 -18.22 0.49
N GLY A 304 -9.84 -16.91 0.76
CA GLY A 304 -8.77 -16.28 1.54
C GLY A 304 -7.55 -15.88 0.72
N HIS A 305 -6.56 -15.32 1.40
CA HIS A 305 -5.31 -14.82 0.81
C HIS A 305 -4.10 -15.55 1.42
N LEU A 306 -2.96 -15.49 0.73
CA LEU A 306 -1.66 -15.92 1.22
C LEU A 306 -0.77 -14.68 1.40
N PRO A 307 -0.35 -14.32 2.62
CA PRO A 307 0.58 -13.21 2.83
C PRO A 307 1.95 -13.50 2.19
N ASN A 308 2.57 -12.47 1.61
CA ASN A 308 3.86 -12.59 0.92
C ASN A 308 5.02 -12.42 1.92
N SER A 309 5.02 -13.20 3.00
CA SER A 309 5.92 -13.09 4.16
C SER A 309 7.14 -14.01 4.11
N GLN A 310 7.32 -14.78 3.03
CA GLN A 310 8.28 -15.88 2.95
C GLN A 310 9.73 -15.44 3.22
N LEU A 311 10.11 -14.22 2.83
CA LEU A 311 11.44 -13.66 3.05
C LEU A 311 11.79 -13.50 4.55
N LEU A 312 10.78 -13.40 5.40
CA LEU A 312 10.89 -13.09 6.82
C LEU A 312 10.61 -14.29 7.73
N GLU A 313 10.26 -15.44 7.16
CA GLU A 313 10.03 -16.68 7.89
C GLU A 313 11.25 -17.08 8.73
N GLY A 314 11.03 -17.37 10.02
CA GLY A 314 12.09 -17.74 10.96
C GLY A 314 13.01 -16.57 11.39
N GLN A 315 12.66 -15.33 11.03
CA GLN A 315 13.35 -14.12 11.48
C GLN A 315 12.45 -13.20 12.33
N ILE A 316 11.14 -13.22 12.08
CA ILE A 316 10.12 -12.50 12.85
C ILE A 316 8.96 -13.43 13.23
N GLU A 317 8.11 -12.98 14.15
CA GLU A 317 6.88 -13.68 14.53
C GLU A 317 5.80 -13.53 13.44
N LEU A 318 5.22 -14.67 13.06
CA LEU A 318 4.09 -14.77 12.13
C LEU A 318 2.92 -15.46 12.82
N ASP A 319 1.70 -15.17 12.39
CA ASP A 319 0.52 -15.90 12.85
C ASP A 319 0.44 -17.31 12.24
N GLY A 320 -0.53 -18.11 12.68
CA GLY A 320 -0.73 -19.47 12.16
C GLY A 320 -1.12 -19.55 10.67
N SER A 321 -1.44 -18.42 10.04
CA SER A 321 -1.77 -18.30 8.62
C SER A 321 -0.63 -17.68 7.79
N GLY A 322 0.47 -17.29 8.45
CA GLY A 322 1.66 -16.69 7.85
C GLY A 322 1.67 -15.16 7.79
N TYR A 323 0.67 -14.46 8.35
CA TYR A 323 0.68 -12.99 8.38
C TYR A 323 1.71 -12.49 9.37
N VAL A 324 2.33 -11.34 9.07
CA VAL A 324 3.29 -10.71 9.98
C VAL A 324 2.56 -10.17 11.19
N LEU A 325 2.97 -10.60 12.39
CA LEU A 325 2.41 -10.06 13.63
C LEU A 325 2.99 -8.69 13.92
N VAL A 326 2.10 -7.74 14.23
CA VAL A 326 2.45 -6.39 14.67
C VAL A 326 1.82 -6.06 16.00
N GLU A 327 2.45 -5.18 16.79
CA GLU A 327 1.82 -4.62 17.98
C GLU A 327 0.57 -3.84 17.57
N GLU A 328 -0.57 -4.16 18.21
CA GLU A 328 -1.88 -3.61 17.87
C GLU A 328 -1.89 -2.07 17.80
N GLY A 329 -2.43 -1.52 16.71
CA GLY A 329 -2.46 -0.08 16.47
C GLY A 329 -1.12 0.55 16.05
N THR A 330 -0.09 -0.27 15.81
CA THR A 330 1.24 0.19 15.36
C THR A 330 1.67 -0.55 14.07
N ALA A 331 2.90 -0.31 13.62
CA ALA A 331 3.54 -1.07 12.54
C ALA A 331 4.71 -1.95 13.02
N LYS A 332 4.96 -2.03 14.33
CA LYS A 332 6.14 -2.69 14.90
C LYS A 332 6.00 -4.20 14.86
N THR A 333 7.02 -4.89 14.37
CA THR A 333 7.11 -6.35 14.42
C THR A 333 7.85 -6.82 15.68
N SER A 334 8.07 -8.13 15.81
CA SER A 334 8.88 -8.71 16.88
C SER A 334 10.37 -8.35 16.83
N VAL A 335 10.85 -7.72 15.75
CA VAL A 335 12.24 -7.26 15.58
C VAL A 335 12.26 -5.75 15.53
N GLU A 336 13.00 -5.13 16.46
CA GLU A 336 13.15 -3.67 16.51
C GLU A 336 13.79 -3.14 15.22
N GLY A 337 13.25 -2.06 14.65
CA GLY A 337 13.70 -1.50 13.37
C GLY A 337 13.08 -2.18 12.14
N VAL A 338 12.33 -3.27 12.30
CA VAL A 338 11.53 -3.89 11.24
C VAL A 338 10.05 -3.61 11.46
N PHE A 339 9.42 -3.04 10.45
CA PHE A 339 8.02 -2.64 10.44
C PHE A 339 7.27 -3.36 9.33
N ALA A 340 5.97 -3.60 9.50
CA ALA A 340 5.12 -4.20 8.48
C ALA A 340 3.91 -3.32 8.19
N ALA A 341 3.47 -3.29 6.93
CA ALA A 341 2.34 -2.48 6.50
C ALA A 341 1.55 -3.14 5.36
N GLY A 342 0.26 -2.81 5.29
CA GLY A 342 -0.68 -3.33 4.31
C GLY A 342 -1.07 -4.78 4.57
N ASP A 343 -1.56 -5.44 3.53
CA ASP A 343 -2.14 -6.78 3.59
C ASP A 343 -1.19 -7.87 4.10
N VAL A 344 0.13 -7.63 4.18
CA VAL A 344 1.06 -8.63 4.72
C VAL A 344 0.89 -8.86 6.23
N GLN A 345 0.31 -7.88 6.93
CA GLN A 345 -0.03 -7.93 8.36
C GLN A 345 -1.53 -7.77 8.63
N ASP A 346 -2.31 -7.37 7.63
CA ASP A 346 -3.76 -7.18 7.73
C ASP A 346 -4.53 -8.29 7.02
N HIS A 347 -5.07 -9.24 7.78
CA HIS A 347 -5.97 -10.27 7.26
C HIS A 347 -7.46 -9.87 7.33
N GLU A 348 -7.79 -8.77 8.02
CA GLU A 348 -9.15 -8.37 8.34
C GLU A 348 -9.73 -7.45 7.26
N TRP A 349 -9.08 -6.31 6.98
CA TRP A 349 -9.66 -5.24 6.15
C TRP A 349 -9.28 -5.36 4.67
N ARG A 350 -7.98 -5.52 4.37
CA ARG A 350 -7.45 -5.76 3.02
C ARG A 350 -7.99 -4.78 1.97
N GLN A 351 -7.94 -3.49 2.26
CA GLN A 351 -8.34 -2.42 1.35
C GLN A 351 -7.16 -1.53 1.00
N ALA A 352 -7.16 -0.97 -0.21
CA ALA A 352 -6.11 -0.06 -0.65
C ALA A 352 -5.94 1.15 0.30
N ILE A 353 -7.05 1.68 0.83
CA ILE A 353 -7.02 2.83 1.73
C ILE A 353 -6.53 2.47 3.15
N THR A 354 -6.85 1.29 3.67
CA THR A 354 -6.31 0.82 4.96
C THR A 354 -4.82 0.52 4.83
N ALA A 355 -4.42 -0.11 3.72
CA ALA A 355 -3.02 -0.34 3.39
C ALA A 355 -2.23 0.97 3.30
N ALA A 356 -2.74 1.98 2.58
CA ALA A 356 -2.12 3.31 2.53
C ALA A 356 -1.97 3.92 3.93
N GLY A 357 -3.03 3.87 4.76
CA GLY A 357 -2.98 4.33 6.15
C GLY A 357 -1.90 3.64 6.98
N SER A 358 -1.81 2.30 6.90
CA SER A 358 -0.77 1.53 7.61
C SER A 358 0.65 1.85 7.10
N GLY A 359 0.82 2.15 5.81
CA GLY A 359 2.10 2.60 5.24
C GLY A 359 2.57 3.93 5.84
N CYS A 360 1.64 4.86 6.06
CA CYS A 360 1.93 6.11 6.80
C CYS A 360 2.38 5.81 8.24
N ILE A 361 1.65 4.94 8.96
CA ILE A 361 2.02 4.55 10.33
C ILE A 361 3.43 3.95 10.38
N ALA A 362 3.78 3.09 9.41
CA ALA A 362 5.11 2.49 9.32
C ALA A 362 6.22 3.52 9.08
N ALA A 363 6.04 4.45 8.15
CA ALA A 363 7.04 5.48 7.87
C ALA A 363 7.27 6.42 9.08
N LEU A 364 6.20 6.83 9.77
CA LEU A 364 6.33 7.62 11.00
C LEU A 364 6.99 6.84 12.14
N SER A 365 6.78 5.51 12.18
CA SER A 365 7.43 4.64 13.17
C SER A 365 8.92 4.48 12.89
N VAL A 366 9.32 4.37 11.62
CA VAL A 366 10.71 4.38 11.18
C VAL A 366 11.41 5.66 11.60
N GLU A 367 10.83 6.83 11.30
CA GLU A 367 11.43 8.13 11.66
C GLU A 367 11.69 8.19 13.18
N ARG A 368 10.68 7.84 14.00
CA ARG A 368 10.82 7.81 15.46
C ARG A 368 11.90 6.84 15.93
N TYR A 369 11.99 5.65 15.32
CA TYR A 369 13.01 4.66 15.66
C TYR A 369 14.41 5.16 15.33
N LEU A 370 14.62 5.75 14.15
CA LEU A 370 15.91 6.28 13.72
C LEU A 370 16.36 7.43 14.62
N VAL A 371 15.46 8.36 14.96
CA VAL A 371 15.76 9.46 15.88
C VAL A 371 16.10 8.95 17.27
N SER A 372 15.27 8.07 17.83
CA SER A 372 15.42 7.58 19.21
C SER A 372 16.71 6.78 19.41
N ASN A 373 17.21 6.14 18.35
CA ASN A 373 18.45 5.36 18.37
C ASN A 373 19.66 6.14 17.82
N ASN A 374 19.50 7.43 17.47
CA ASN A 374 20.56 8.26 16.88
C ASN A 374 21.20 7.62 15.63
N LEU A 375 20.36 7.05 14.77
CA LEU A 375 20.73 6.39 13.51
C LEU A 375 20.37 7.23 12.27
N LEU A 376 19.58 8.29 12.44
CA LEU A 376 19.07 9.10 11.34
C LEU A 376 20.20 9.86 10.64
N VAL A 377 20.28 9.70 9.32
CA VAL A 377 21.11 10.51 8.43
C VAL A 377 20.19 11.38 7.56
N GLU A 378 20.20 12.70 7.74
CA GLU A 378 19.35 13.60 6.94
C GLU A 378 19.86 13.73 5.50
N PHE A 379 18.94 13.64 4.54
CA PHE A 379 19.19 13.87 3.13
C PHE A 379 18.42 15.09 2.64
N HIS A 380 19.13 16.12 2.20
CA HIS A 380 18.51 17.28 1.56
C HIS A 380 18.44 17.08 0.06
N GLN A 381 17.24 17.17 -0.51
CA GLN A 381 17.08 17.24 -1.95
C GLN A 381 17.73 18.52 -2.49
N GLU A 382 18.51 18.39 -3.57
CA GLU A 382 18.89 19.57 -4.35
C GLU A 382 17.61 20.23 -4.89
N GLN A 383 17.45 21.54 -4.64
CA GLN A 383 16.29 22.26 -5.16
C GLN A 383 16.33 22.21 -6.69
N VAL A 384 15.37 21.50 -7.29
CA VAL A 384 15.10 21.65 -8.73
C VAL A 384 14.53 23.05 -8.91
N GLU A 385 15.41 23.98 -9.28
CA GLU A 385 15.04 25.34 -9.61
C GLU A 385 14.06 25.28 -10.80
N LEU A 386 12.78 25.61 -10.55
CA LEU A 386 11.74 25.77 -11.58
C LEU A 386 12.00 27.06 -12.38
N THR A 387 13.18 27.21 -12.95
CA THR A 387 13.61 28.34 -13.77
C THR A 387 13.84 27.85 -15.20
N LYS A 388 12.76 27.84 -16.00
CA LYS A 388 12.67 27.82 -17.50
C LYS A 388 11.28 27.25 -17.86
N ASN A 389 10.30 27.96 -18.44
CA ASN A 389 10.33 28.74 -19.67
C ASN A 389 9.07 29.64 -19.78
N PHE A 390 9.14 30.89 -19.30
CA PHE A 390 8.17 31.95 -19.71
C PHE A 390 8.74 32.89 -20.80
N HIS A 391 9.89 32.54 -21.40
CA HIS A 391 10.63 33.46 -22.29
C HIS A 391 10.55 33.12 -23.79
N ASN A 392 9.58 32.34 -24.26
CA ASN A 392 9.37 32.13 -25.70
C ASN A 392 7.88 31.93 -26.05
N VAL A 393 7.01 32.84 -25.60
CA VAL A 393 5.73 33.04 -26.29
C VAL A 393 5.94 34.15 -27.31
N ILE A 394 6.23 33.75 -28.56
CA ILE A 394 6.24 34.67 -29.69
C ILE A 394 4.78 35.04 -29.95
N LEU A 395 4.39 36.27 -29.62
CA LEU A 395 3.12 36.85 -30.01
C LEU A 395 3.15 37.07 -31.53
N HIS A 396 2.41 36.24 -32.28
CA HIS A 396 2.14 36.51 -33.69
C HIS A 396 0.89 37.40 -33.79
N ASP A 397 1.09 38.65 -34.20
CA ASP A 397 0.01 39.57 -34.57
C ASP A 397 -0.69 39.07 -35.84
N VAL A 398 -1.96 38.67 -35.72
CA VAL A 398 -2.82 38.39 -36.89
C VAL A 398 -3.97 39.38 -36.89
N PRO A 399 -4.01 40.33 -37.85
CA PRO A 399 -5.14 41.25 -37.96
C PRO A 399 -6.34 40.54 -38.58
N THR A 400 -7.43 40.41 -37.81
CA THR A 400 -8.72 39.96 -38.32
C THR A 400 -9.67 41.15 -38.45
N CYS A 401 -10.17 41.38 -39.66
CA CYS A 401 -11.02 42.51 -40.02
C CYS A 401 -12.50 42.09 -39.89
N LEU A 402 -13.27 42.76 -39.02
CA LEU A 402 -14.72 42.58 -38.91
C LEU A 402 -15.44 43.90 -39.22
N GLU A 403 -16.06 43.89 -40.40
CA GLU A 403 -17.18 44.68 -40.93
C GLU A 403 -17.44 46.14 -40.48
N LYS A 404 -17.46 47.05 -41.46
CA LYS A 404 -17.77 48.48 -41.35
C LYS A 404 -19.25 48.74 -41.03
N ARG A 405 -19.54 49.41 -39.90
CA ARG A 405 -20.70 50.33 -39.80
C ARG A 405 -20.30 51.64 -39.13
N HIS A 406 -20.61 52.74 -39.83
CA HIS A 406 -20.51 54.14 -39.37
C HIS A 406 -19.14 54.65 -38.87
N GLY A 407 -18.10 54.49 -39.71
CA GLY A 407 -17.01 55.47 -39.77
C GLY A 407 -16.07 55.60 -38.56
N LYS A 408 -16.00 54.62 -37.65
CA LYS A 408 -14.96 54.54 -36.61
C LYS A 408 -14.32 53.16 -36.58
N ILE A 409 -12.99 53.11 -36.68
CA ILE A 409 -12.19 51.88 -36.50
C ILE A 409 -11.99 51.69 -35.00
N ILE A 410 -12.43 50.55 -34.45
CA ILE A 410 -12.13 50.13 -33.08
C ILE A 410 -11.26 48.87 -33.19
N TRP A 411 -10.04 48.90 -32.69
CA TRP A 411 -9.18 47.73 -32.59
C TRP A 411 -9.52 46.98 -31.30
N ALA A 412 -9.91 45.72 -31.40
CA ALA A 412 -10.02 44.81 -30.26
C ALA A 412 -8.91 43.76 -30.38
N TRP A 413 -8.11 43.61 -29.32
CA TRP A 413 -7.07 42.59 -29.22
C TRP A 413 -7.71 41.29 -28.70
N SER A 414 -7.72 40.24 -29.51
CA SER A 414 -8.11 38.90 -29.05
C SER A 414 -6.86 38.04 -28.92
N LEU A 415 -6.61 37.51 -27.72
CA LEU A 415 -5.53 36.57 -27.45
C LEU A 415 -5.93 35.20 -27.99
N VAL A 416 -5.25 34.70 -29.03
CA VAL A 416 -5.44 33.33 -29.55
C VAL A 416 -4.27 32.48 -29.08
N LEU A 417 -4.53 31.55 -28.15
CA LEU A 417 -3.58 30.51 -27.76
C LEU A 417 -3.60 29.38 -28.79
N SER A 418 -2.51 29.21 -29.54
CA SER A 418 -2.32 28.11 -30.48
C SER A 418 -1.74 26.88 -29.76
N HIS A 419 -2.56 25.84 -29.63
CA HIS A 419 -2.25 24.41 -29.49
C HIS A 419 -0.93 23.97 -28.83
N ALA A 420 -1.03 23.54 -27.58
CA ALA A 420 -0.38 22.33 -27.09
C ALA A 420 -1.45 21.49 -26.37
N SER A 421 -1.81 20.34 -26.95
CA SER A 421 -2.78 19.41 -26.39
C SER A 421 -2.28 18.85 -25.06
N TYR A 422 -2.77 19.38 -23.95
CA TYR A 422 -2.90 18.66 -22.68
C TYR A 422 -4.23 19.07 -22.04
N HIS A 423 -5.08 18.08 -21.80
CA HIS A 423 -6.37 18.25 -21.13
C HIS A 423 -6.15 18.74 -19.69
N ILE A 424 -6.27 20.05 -19.47
CA ILE A 424 -6.52 20.64 -18.16
C ILE A 424 -8.02 20.92 -18.08
N LYS A 425 -8.78 19.98 -17.51
CA LYS A 425 -10.10 20.27 -16.95
C LYS A 425 -9.90 20.39 -15.44
N ASN A 426 -10.02 21.62 -14.94
CA ASN A 426 -10.44 22.03 -13.59
C ASN A 426 -9.73 23.34 -13.21
N PHE A 427 -10.29 24.46 -13.69
CA PHE A 427 -10.10 25.77 -13.08
C PHE A 427 -11.47 26.21 -12.54
N PHE A 428 -11.76 25.79 -11.32
CA PHE A 428 -12.76 26.41 -10.45
C PHE A 428 -12.11 26.47 -9.06
N PHE A 429 -12.29 27.59 -8.37
CA PHE A 429 -11.60 28.03 -7.14
C PHE A 429 -10.29 28.78 -7.32
N LEU A 430 -10.38 30.03 -7.78
CA LEU A 430 -9.59 31.15 -7.24
C LEU A 430 -10.24 32.48 -7.68
N GLU A 431 -11.49 32.68 -7.29
CA GLU A 431 -12.20 33.94 -7.46
C GLU A 431 -12.44 34.52 -6.05
N SER A 432 -11.52 35.37 -5.58
CA SER A 432 -11.77 36.32 -4.46
C SER A 432 -10.58 37.23 -4.08
N SER A 433 -9.47 37.29 -4.83
CA SER A 433 -8.33 38.15 -4.42
C SER A 433 -7.66 39.01 -5.49
N LEU A 434 -8.20 39.13 -6.72
CA LEU A 434 -7.60 39.94 -7.79
C LEU A 434 -8.46 41.13 -8.28
N GLN A 435 -9.46 41.54 -7.50
CA GLN A 435 -10.34 42.65 -7.89
C GLN A 435 -9.89 44.10 -7.58
N PRO A 436 -8.77 44.43 -6.89
CA PRO A 436 -8.37 45.84 -6.78
C PRO A 436 -7.26 46.31 -7.75
N ILE A 437 -6.58 45.45 -8.50
CA ILE A 437 -5.37 45.87 -9.24
C ILE A 437 -5.67 46.41 -10.65
N CYS A 438 -6.80 46.03 -11.26
CA CYS A 438 -7.16 46.52 -12.61
C CYS A 438 -7.85 47.89 -12.65
N THR A 439 -8.22 48.47 -11.51
CA THR A 439 -8.95 49.77 -11.47
C THR A 439 -8.01 50.98 -11.37
N GLN A 440 -6.71 50.78 -11.07
CA GLN A 440 -5.73 51.88 -11.02
C GLN A 440 -5.00 52.16 -12.35
N LEU A 441 -5.04 51.25 -13.32
CA LEU A 441 -4.35 51.44 -14.61
C LEU A 441 -5.20 52.12 -15.70
N ILE A 442 -6.51 52.28 -15.50
CA ILE A 442 -7.42 52.89 -16.50
C ILE A 442 -7.72 54.37 -16.20
N ASN A 443 -7.41 54.89 -15.00
CA ASN A 443 -7.65 56.29 -14.63
C ASN A 443 -6.42 57.23 -14.77
N GLY A 444 -5.28 56.73 -15.27
CA GLY A 444 -4.03 57.50 -15.36
C GLY A 444 -3.72 58.17 -16.71
N LEU A 445 -4.53 57.98 -17.76
CA LEU A 445 -4.23 58.43 -19.13
C LEU A 445 -5.30 59.35 -19.73
N LYS A 446 -5.83 60.30 -18.94
CA LYS A 446 -6.56 61.45 -19.45
C LYS A 446 -6.16 62.70 -18.67
N HIS A 447 -5.12 63.38 -19.14
CA HIS A 447 -4.96 64.84 -19.17
C HIS A 447 -3.51 65.15 -19.53
N GLN A 448 -3.24 65.57 -20.77
CA GLN A 448 -2.54 66.83 -21.10
C GLN A 448 -2.62 67.08 -22.62
N PRO A 449 -2.69 68.35 -23.08
CA PRO A 449 -3.14 68.69 -24.43
C PRO A 449 -2.02 69.14 -25.40
N ILE A 450 -2.43 69.17 -26.67
CA ILE A 450 -1.79 69.67 -27.91
C ILE A 450 -0.89 68.66 -28.62
#